data_AF-A0AB94IF55-F1
#
_entry.id   AF-A0AB94IF55-F1
#
_cell.length_a   1.000
_cell.length_b   1.000
_cell.length_c   1.000
_cell.angle_alpha   90.00
_cell.angle_beta   90.00
_cell.angle_gamma   90.00
#
_symmetry.space_group_name_H-M   'P 1'
#
loop_
_entity.id
_entity.type
_entity.pdbx_description
1 polymer ?
#
loop_
_entity_poly.entity_id
_entity_poly.type
_entity_poly.pdbx_seq_one_letter_code
_entity_poly.pdbx_strand_id
1 'polypeptide(L)' 'MMSKQRYFGTDGIRGQVGNYPITPDFVLKLGWAAGRVLAKEGIGKVLIGKDTRISGYMLESALEAGL' A
#
# COMPACT_ATOMS: atom_id res chain seq x y z
N MET A 1 -16.23 -17.37 13.13
CA MET A 1 -16.12 -17.19 11.66
C MET A 1 -15.28 -15.94 11.43
N MET A 2 -14.00 -16.07 11.08
CA MET A 2 -13.17 -14.90 10.78
C MET A 2 -13.77 -14.20 9.56
N SER A 3 -14.27 -12.98 9.74
CA SER A 3 -14.70 -12.15 8.63
C SER A 3 -13.53 -12.02 7.66
N LYS A 4 -13.81 -12.24 6.37
CA LYS A 4 -12.84 -12.03 5.28
C LYS A 4 -12.29 -10.61 5.45
N GLN A 5 -11.04 -10.47 5.91
CA GLN A 5 -10.41 -9.18 6.18
C GLN A 5 -10.54 -8.31 4.93
N ARG A 6 -11.40 -7.29 5.00
CA ARG A 6 -11.69 -6.42 3.87
C ARG A 6 -10.72 -5.25 3.96
N TYR A 7 -9.53 -5.43 3.38
CA TYR A 7 -8.49 -4.38 3.40
C TYR A 7 -8.93 -3.13 2.62
N PHE A 8 -9.65 -3.33 1.51
CA PHE A 8 -10.13 -2.26 0.64
C PHE A 8 -11.58 -1.88 0.97
N GLY A 9 -11.77 -0.67 1.50
CA GLY A 9 -13.08 0.00 1.58
C GLY A 9 -13.40 0.73 0.27
N THR A 10 -14.34 1.68 0.33
CA THR A 10 -14.73 2.51 -0.83
C THR A 10 -13.56 3.32 -1.39
N ASP A 11 -12.74 3.88 -0.49
CA ASP A 11 -11.62 4.78 -0.84
C ASP A 11 -10.25 4.12 -0.60
N GLY A 12 -10.16 2.81 -0.76
CA GLY A 12 -8.92 2.05 -0.55
C GLY A 12 -8.70 1.61 0.90
N ILE A 13 -7.42 1.47 1.27
CA ILE A 13 -6.99 0.97 2.59
C ILE A 13 -6.83 2.15 3.54
N ARG A 14 -7.54 2.14 4.67
CA ARG A 14 -7.56 3.22 5.66
C ARG A 14 -7.34 2.70 7.07
N GLY A 15 -6.82 3.57 7.92
CA GLY A 15 -6.57 3.29 9.33
C GLY A 15 -5.63 4.32 9.95
N GLN A 16 -5.31 4.12 11.22
CA GLN A 16 -4.33 4.94 11.92
C GLN A 16 -2.92 4.40 11.68
N VAL A 17 -1.98 5.29 11.37
CA VAL A 17 -0.57 4.92 11.16
C VAL A 17 -0.01 4.23 12.40
N GLY A 18 0.71 3.14 12.18
CA GLY A 18 1.26 2.29 13.24
C GLY A 18 0.31 1.15 13.66
N ASN A 19 -0.98 1.27 13.36
CA ASN A 19 -1.96 0.20 13.55
C ASN A 19 -2.20 -0.54 12.24
N TYR A 20 -2.31 -1.86 12.31
CA TYR A 20 -2.63 -2.66 11.14
C TYR A 20 -3.99 -2.24 10.54
N PRO A 21 -4.12 -2.07 9.20
CA PRO A 21 -3.12 -2.35 8.16
C PRO A 21 -2.24 -1.16 7.75
N ILE A 22 -2.27 0.00 8.41
CA ILE A 22 -1.45 1.17 8.06
C ILE A 22 -0.09 1.11 8.77
N THR A 23 0.71 0.10 8.40
CA THR A 23 2.07 -0.10 8.89
C THR A 23 3.07 -0.19 7.72
N PRO A 24 4.35 0.19 7.92
CA PRO A 24 5.35 0.11 6.84
C PRO A 24 5.51 -1.30 6.27
N ASP A 25 5.55 -2.33 7.11
CA ASP A 25 5.64 -3.74 6.68
C ASP A 25 4.45 -4.15 5.80
N PHE A 26 3.24 -3.72 6.16
CA PHE A 26 2.06 -4.01 5.35
C PHE A 26 2.13 -3.28 3.99
N VAL A 27 2.51 -2.00 3.98
CA VAL A 27 2.60 -1.21 2.75
C VAL A 27 3.73 -1.71 1.83
N LEU A 28 4.84 -2.18 2.38
CA LEU A 28 5.90 -2.87 1.62
C LEU A 28 5.35 -4.11 0.90
N LYS A 29 4.64 -4.97 1.64
CA LYS A 29 4.02 -6.18 1.07
C LYS A 29 2.91 -5.85 0.07
N LEU A 30 2.19 -4.75 0.29
CA LEU A 30 1.20 -4.24 -0.65
C LEU A 30 1.85 -3.78 -1.96
N GLY A 31 2.96 -3.04 -1.89
CA GLY A 31 3.77 -2.65 -3.04
C GLY A 31 4.20 -3.87 -3.85
N TRP A 32 4.77 -4.88 -3.18
CA TRP A 32 5.17 -6.13 -3.84
C TRP A 32 4.02 -6.87 -4.50
N ALA A 33 2.87 -6.95 -3.82
CA ALA A 33 1.68 -7.57 -4.40
C ALA A 33 1.18 -6.80 -5.63
N ALA A 34 1.15 -5.47 -5.57
CA ALA A 34 0.75 -4.60 -6.68
C ALA A 34 1.74 -4.71 -7.85
N GLY A 35 3.05 -4.62 -7.60
CA GLY A 35 4.10 -4.74 -8.60
C GLY A 35 4.03 -6.08 -9.35
N ARG A 36 3.78 -7.18 -8.64
CA ARG A 36 3.58 -8.50 -9.28
C ARG A 36 2.36 -8.56 -10.20
N VAL A 37 1.29 -7.83 -9.89
CA VAL A 37 0.10 -7.76 -10.75
C VAL A 37 0.39 -6.87 -11.96
N LEU A 38 0.94 -5.67 -11.74
CA LEU A 38 1.27 -4.72 -12.80
C LEU A 38 2.28 -5.28 -13.80
N ALA A 39 3.31 -5.99 -13.32
CA ALA A 39 4.31 -6.63 -14.17
C ALA A 39 3.71 -7.71 -15.08
N LYS A 40 2.69 -8.46 -14.61
CA LYS A 40 1.98 -9.45 -15.45
C LYS A 40 1.19 -8.79 -16.58
N GLU A 41 0.73 -7.57 -16.36
CA GLU A 41 0.04 -6.74 -17.38
C GLU A 41 1.03 -5.94 -18.25
N GLY A 42 2.35 -6.14 -18.09
CA GLY A 42 3.38 -5.43 -18.84
C GLY A 42 3.59 -3.97 -18.44
N ILE A 43 3.06 -3.54 -17.29
CA ILE A 43 3.17 -2.17 -16.78
C ILE A 43 4.44 -2.04 -15.93
N GLY A 44 5.43 -1.29 -16.44
CA GLY A 44 6.72 -1.05 -15.76
C GLY A 44 6.92 0.36 -15.22
N LYS A 45 5.89 1.22 -15.27
CA LYS A 45 5.94 2.59 -14.77
C LYS A 45 4.74 2.86 -13.88
N VAL A 46 5.00 3.34 -12.67
CA VAL A 46 3.98 3.66 -11.67
C VAL A 46 4.17 5.11 -11.22
N LEU A 47 3.07 5.84 -11.09
CA LEU A 47 3.06 7.17 -10.48
C LEU A 47 2.57 7.03 -9.03
N ILE A 48 3.38 7.48 -8.08
CA ILE A 48 3.01 7.52 -6.66
C ILE A 48 2.73 8.97 -6.29
N GLY A 49 1.58 9.19 -5.64
CA GLY A 49 1.20 10.48 -5.09
C GLY A 49 0.94 10.34 -3.59
N LYS A 50 1.37 11.33 -2.83
CA LYS A 50 1.07 11.45 -1.39
C LYS A 50 0.46 12.80 -1.06
N ASP A 51 -0.17 12.88 0.10
CA ASP A 51 -0.62 14.14 0.68
C ASP A 51 0.49 14.79 1.54
N THR A 52 0.10 15.78 2.36
CA THR A 52 1.01 16.54 3.23
C THR A 52 1.23 15.89 4.61
N ARG A 53 0.68 14.71 4.89
CA ARG A 53 0.86 14.06 6.20
C ARG A 53 2.30 13.64 6.40
N ILE A 54 2.83 13.85 7.60
CA ILE A 54 4.20 13.45 7.96
C ILE A 54 4.43 11.94 7.80
N SER A 55 3.41 11.13 8.09
CA SER A 55 3.44 9.68 7.86
C SER A 55 3.52 9.30 6.38
N GLY A 56 3.17 10.21 5.48
CA GLY A 56 3.18 10.00 4.04
C GLY A 56 4.57 9.61 3.53
N TYR A 57 5.64 10.24 4.01
CA TYR A 57 7.01 9.91 3.62
C TYR A 57 7.36 8.45 3.90
N MET A 58 7.02 7.96 5.10
CA MET A 58 7.31 6.59 5.50
C MET A 58 6.52 5.57 4.67
N LEU A 59 5.23 5.84 4.41
CA LEU A 59 4.39 4.95 3.63
C LEU A 59 4.74 4.98 2.14
N GLU A 60 5.09 6.15 1.60
CA GLU A 60 5.61 6.33 0.24
C GLU A 60 6.89 5.52 0.04
N SER A 61 7.91 5.71 0.89
CA SER A 61 9.16 4.95 0.78
C SER A 61 8.96 3.44 0.96
N ALA A 62 8.06 3.02 1.84
CA ALA A 62 7.72 1.60 2.00
C ALA A 62 7.05 1.04 0.74
N LEU A 63 6.15 1.80 0.11
CA LEU A 63 5.47 1.41 -1.12
C LEU A 63 6.45 1.32 -2.29
N GLU A 64 7.31 2.33 -2.45
CA GLU A 64 8.38 2.38 -3.45
C GLU A 64 9.32 1.18 -3.35
N ALA A 65 9.75 0.83 -2.13
CA ALA A 65 10.64 -0.32 -1.91
C ALA A 65 9.98 -1.67 -2.21
N GLY A 66 8.64 -1.73 -2.20
CA GLY A 66 7.88 -2.94 -2.48
C GLY A 66 7.60 -3.14 -3.97
N LEU A 67 7.41 -2.06 -4.72
CA LEU A 67 7.08 -2.06 -6.15
C LEU A 67 8.25 -2.52 -7.02
#